data_AF-A0A2U3L199-F1
#
_entry.id   AF-A0A2U3L199-F1
#
_cell.length_a   1.000
_cell.length_b   1.000
_cell.length_c   1.000
_cell.angle_alpha   90.00
_cell.angle_beta   90.00
_cell.angle_gamma   90.00
#
_symmetry.space_group_name_H-M   'P 1'
#
loop_
_entity.id
_entity.type
_entity.pdbx_description
1 polymer ?
#
loop_
_entity_poly.entity_id
_entity_poly.type
_entity_poly.pdbx_seq_one_letter_code
_entity_poly.pdbx_strand_id
1 'polypeptide(L)' 'MQVVNREDMKAIKILINEFLATTEVSKEGIPIEFLKYLRKMDKKIEDGVLFNELIDVIEQKSQGK' A
#
# COMPACT_ATOMS: atom_id res chain seq x y z
N MET A 1 -3.69 -15.75 3.71
CA MET A 1 -2.80 -14.60 3.49
C MET A 1 -2.08 -14.69 2.15
N GLN A 2 -2.58 -13.94 1.16
CA GLN A 2 -1.99 -13.83 -0.18
C GLN A 2 -0.72 -12.97 -0.14
N VAL A 3 0.35 -13.44 -0.78
CA VAL A 3 1.59 -12.67 -0.93
C VAL A 3 1.46 -11.74 -2.14
N VAL A 4 1.73 -10.46 -1.93
CA VAL A 4 1.84 -9.45 -2.99
C VAL A 4 3.29 -9.40 -3.43
N ASN A 5 3.52 -9.71 -4.70
CA ASN A 5 4.84 -9.72 -5.33
C ASN A 5 4.90 -8.69 -6.45
N ARG A 6 6.12 -8.22 -6.76
CA ARG A 6 6.38 -7.21 -7.79
C ARG A 6 5.85 -7.57 -9.17
N GLU A 7 5.73 -8.86 -9.48
CA GLU A 7 5.22 -9.33 -10.78
C GLU A 7 3.75 -8.98 -11.02
N ASP A 8 2.96 -8.80 -9.95
CA ASP A 8 1.53 -8.46 -10.04
C ASP A 8 1.28 -6.95 -9.92
N MET A 9 1.87 -6.19 -10.84
CA MET A 9 1.74 -4.74 -10.89
C MET A 9 0.29 -4.26 -11.04
N LYS A 10 -0.60 -5.08 -11.61
CA LYS A 10 -2.02 -4.76 -11.73
C LYS A 10 -2.69 -4.83 -10.36
N ALA A 11 -2.49 -5.90 -9.60
CA ALA A 11 -3.03 -6.00 -8.25
C ALA A 11 -2.45 -4.93 -7.32
N ILE A 12 -1.16 -4.61 -7.43
CA ILE A 12 -0.51 -3.53 -6.66
C ILE A 12 -1.19 -2.18 -6.92
N LYS A 13 -1.46 -1.84 -8.19
CA LYS A 13 -2.14 -0.59 -8.54
C LYS A 13 -3.55 -0.51 -7.96
N ILE A 14 -4.31 -1.62 -8.03
CA ILE A 14 -5.65 -1.69 -7.46
C ILE A 14 -5.58 -1.50 -5.94
N LEU A 15 -4.70 -2.24 -5.27
CA LEU A 15 -4.49 -2.17 -3.83
C LEU A 15 -4.18 -0.75 -3.34
N ILE A 16 -3.27 -0.04 -4.02
CA ILE A 16 -2.90 1.34 -3.67
C ILE A 16 -4.10 2.29 -3.82
N ASN A 17 -4.84 2.18 -4.93
CA ASN A 17 -5.98 3.04 -5.18
C ASN A 17 -7.11 2.80 -4.17
N GLU A 18 -7.37 1.54 -3.83
CA GLU A 18 -8.35 1.19 -2.79
C GLU A 18 -7.92 1.75 -1.43
N PHE A 19 -6.66 1.54 -1.04
CA PHE A 19 -6.11 2.08 0.22
C PHE A 19 -6.30 3.60 0.32
N LEU A 20 -5.96 4.34 -0.75
CA LEU A 20 -6.10 5.80 -0.83
C LEU A 20 -7.54 6.29 -0.90
N ALA A 21 -8.50 5.42 -1.26
CA ALA A 21 -9.92 5.75 -1.31
C ALA A 21 -10.61 5.48 0.04
N THR A 22 -10.15 4.48 0.80
CA THR A 22 -10.81 4.04 2.04
C THR A 22 -10.14 4.58 3.31
N THR A 23 -8.96 5.17 3.20
CA THR A 23 -8.15 5.53 4.37
C THR A 23 -7.73 7.00 4.29
N GLU A 24 -8.24 7.80 5.21
CA GLU A 24 -7.77 9.17 5.43
C GLU A 24 -6.55 9.09 6.36
N VAL A 25 -5.36 9.40 5.84
CA VAL A 25 -4.11 9.20 6.56
C VAL A 25 -3.22 10.43 6.46
N SER A 26 -2.60 10.82 7.58
CA SER A 26 -1.48 11.74 7.56
C SER A 26 -0.24 11.04 6.98
N LYS A 27 0.68 11.80 6.38
CA LYS A 27 1.89 11.23 5.74
C LYS A 27 2.67 10.30 6.67
N GLU A 28 2.87 10.72 7.91
CA GLU A 28 3.62 9.96 8.93
C GLU A 28 2.96 8.62 9.30
N GLY A 29 1.65 8.47 9.07
CA GLY A 29 0.89 7.26 9.36
C GLY A 29 0.81 6.24 8.22
N ILE A 30 1.22 6.61 7.00
CA ILE A 30 1.04 5.80 5.79
C ILE A 30 1.61 4.37 5.94
N PRO A 31 2.86 4.16 6.41
CA PRO A 31 3.41 2.79 6.52
C PRO A 31 2.59 1.89 7.45
N ILE A 32 2.17 2.42 8.61
CA ILE A 32 1.43 1.66 9.61
C ILE A 32 0.02 1.35 9.12
N GLU A 33 -0.66 2.35 8.56
CA GLU A 33 -2.03 2.18 8.04
C GLU A 33 -2.07 1.26 6.82
N PHE A 34 -1.05 1.32 5.96
CA PHE A 34 -0.93 0.42 4.82
C PHE A 34 -0.71 -1.04 5.27
N LEU A 35 0.11 -1.29 6.30
CA LEU A 35 0.26 -2.62 6.89
C LEU A 35 -1.04 -3.14 7.51
N LYS A 36 -1.79 -2.27 8.22
CA LYS A 36 -3.11 -2.62 8.76
C LYS A 36 -4.09 -2.96 7.64
N TYR A 37 -4.08 -2.18 6.55
CA TYR A 37 -4.92 -2.41 5.38
C TYR A 37 -4.62 -3.76 4.72
N LEU A 38 -3.34 -4.04 4.45
CA LEU A 38 -2.89 -5.33 3.92
C LEU A 38 -3.41 -6.50 4.78
N ARG A 39 -3.26 -6.41 6.11
CA ARG A 39 -3.75 -7.43 7.03
C ARG A 39 -5.28 -7.60 6.96
N LYS A 40 -6.05 -6.50 6.87
CA LYS A 40 -7.52 -6.55 6.72
C LYS A 40 -7.94 -7.26 5.42
N MET A 41 -7.14 -7.12 4.36
CA MET A 41 -7.39 -7.73 3.05
C MET A 41 -6.85 -9.17 2.92
N ASP A 42 -6.39 -9.79 4.02
CA ASP A 42 -5.67 -11.07 4.04
C ASP A 42 -4.48 -11.07 3.05
N LYS A 43 -3.74 -9.95 2.97
CA LYS A 43 -2.56 -9.77 2.11
C LYS A 43 -1.32 -9.43 2.92
N LYS A 44 -0.14 -9.82 2.42
CA LYS A 44 1.16 -9.41 2.97
C LYS A 44 2.17 -9.11 1.87
N ILE A 45 3.13 -8.25 2.19
CA ILE A 45 4.34 -8.01 1.40
C ILE A 45 5.50 -8.50 2.25
N GLU A 46 6.32 -9.41 1.70
CA GLU A 46 7.50 -9.94 2.38
C GLU A 46 8.79 -9.25 1.92
N ASP A 47 8.76 -8.69 0.72
CA ASP A 47 9.86 -7.90 0.15
C ASP A 47 9.85 -6.48 0.74
N GLY A 48 10.81 -6.21 1.64
CA GLY A 48 10.96 -4.90 2.27
C GLY A 48 11.31 -3.78 1.30
N VAL A 49 11.96 -4.07 0.17
CA VAL A 49 12.27 -3.08 -0.87
C VAL A 49 10.98 -2.70 -1.59
N LEU A 50 10.21 -3.70 -2.01
CA LEU A 50 8.89 -3.48 -2.62
C LEU A 50 7.99 -2.69 -1.67
N PHE A 51 7.94 -3.05 -0.39
CA PHE A 51 7.12 -2.34 0.59
C PHE A 51 7.45 -0.84 0.62
N ASN A 52 8.74 -0.48 0.74
CA ASN A 52 9.18 0.92 0.76
C ASN A 52 8.84 1.65 -0.54
N GLU A 53 9.05 1.03 -1.71
CA GLU A 53 8.65 1.62 -3.00
C GLU A 53 7.15 1.90 -3.07
N LEU A 54 6.31 1.01 -2.52
CA LEU A 54 4.86 1.25 -2.48
C LEU A 54 4.50 2.40 -1.53
N ILE A 55 5.20 2.54 -0.41
CA ILE A 55 5.03 3.69 0.49
C ILE A 55 5.33 4.99 -0.26
N ASP A 56 6.47 5.08 -0.97
CA ASP A 56 6.84 6.26 -1.75
C ASP A 56 5.76 6.62 -2.78
N VAL A 57 5.21 5.61 -3.47
CA VAL A 57 4.12 5.81 -4.45
C VAL A 57 2.84 6.32 -3.79
N ILE A 58 2.48 5.76 -2.63
CA ILE A 58 1.30 6.17 -1.86
C ILE A 58 1.46 7.62 -1.38
N GLU A 59 2.64 7.97 -0.85
CA GLU A 59 2.95 9.33 -0.39
C GLU A 59 2.86 10.35 -1.51
N GLN A 60 3.43 10.05 -2.68
CA GLN A 60 3.36 10.93 -3.86
C GLN A 60 1.91 11.13 -4.32
N LYS A 61 1.11 10.06 -4.34
CA LYS A 61 -0.31 10.12 -4.72
C LYS A 61 -1.17 10.86 -3.70
N SER A 62 -0.83 10.77 -2.42
CA SER A 62 -1.55 11.47 -1.35
C SER A 62 -1.30 12.98 -1.35
N GLN A 63 -0.21 13.47 -1.97
CA GLN A 63 0.10 14.90 -2.09
C GLN A 63 -0.62 15.60 -3.25
N GLY A 64 -1.20 14.83 -4.18
CA GLY A 64 -1.94 15.34 -5.33
C GLY A 64 -3.46 15.42 -5.13
N LYS A 65 -3.95 15.13 -3.91
CA LYS A 65 -5.34 15.36 -3.48
C LYS A 65 -5.39 16.60 -2.60
#